data_AF-A0A381WCS3-F1
#
_entry.id   AF-A0A381WCS3-F1
#
_cell.length_a   1.000
_cell.length_b   1.000
_cell.length_c   1.000
_cell.angle_alpha   90.00
_cell.angle_beta   90.00
_cell.angle_gamma   90.00
#
_symmetry.space_group_name_H-M   'P 1'
#
loop_
_entity.id
_entity.type
_entity.pdbx_description
1 polymer ?
#
loop_
_entity_poly.entity_id
_entity_poly.type
_entity_poly.pdbx_seq_one_letter_code
_entity_poly.pdbx_strand_id
1 'polypeptide(L)' 'MDATITEFIYVPNTIKDGTYFLNIMVAAIENDASPSKPILYKISK' A
#
# COMPACT_ATOMS: atom_id res chain seq x y z
N MET A 1 5.80 -19.29 -3.93
CA MET A 1 5.76 -18.06 -4.76
C MET A 1 4.53 -17.36 -4.24
N ASP A 2 4.73 -16.64 -3.14
CA ASP A 2 3.62 -16.14 -2.33
C ASP A 2 3.63 -14.64 -2.51
N ALA A 3 2.48 -14.11 -2.92
CA ALA A 3 2.31 -12.70 -3.20
C ALA A 3 0.97 -12.25 -2.63
N THR A 4 0.92 -11.00 -2.19
CA THR A 4 -0.30 -10.36 -1.72
C THR A 4 -0.86 -9.47 -2.83
N ILE A 5 -2.17 -9.53 -3.06
CA ILE A 5 -2.88 -8.55 -3.90
C ILE A 5 -3.40 -7.44 -2.98
N THR A 6 -3.19 -6.18 -3.37
CA THR A 6 -3.75 -5.01 -2.67
C THR A 6 -4.65 -4.26 -3.64
N GLU A 7 -5.90 -4.05 -3.23
CA GLU A 7 -6.95 -3.45 -4.04
C GLU A 7 -7.43 -2.13 -3.42
N PHE A 8 -8.20 -1.33 -4.17
CA PHE A 8 -8.89 -0.13 -3.68
C PHE A 8 -8.01 0.94 -2.99
N ILE A 9 -6.72 0.99 -3.32
CA ILE A 9 -5.88 2.11 -2.89
C ILE A 9 -6.34 3.42 -3.55
N TYR A 10 -6.48 4.47 -2.74
CA TYR A 10 -6.66 5.83 -3.23
C TYR A 10 -5.32 6.57 -3.21
N VAL A 11 -4.94 7.15 -4.34
CA VAL A 11 -3.78 8.05 -4.48
C VAL A 11 -4.26 9.34 -5.13
N PRO A 12 -4.02 10.52 -4.53
CA PRO A 12 -4.38 11.79 -5.16
C PRO A 12 -3.65 12.00 -6.49
N ASN A 13 -4.34 12.53 -7.50
CA ASN A 13 -3.76 12.83 -8.83
C ASN A 13 -2.62 13.87 -8.80
N THR A 14 -2.44 14.59 -7.69
CA THR A 14 -1.33 15.55 -7.50
C THR A 14 0.00 14.84 -7.19
N ILE A 15 -0.02 13.57 -6.83
CA ILE A 15 1.17 12.75 -6.60
C ILE A 15 1.74 12.34 -7.96
N LYS A 16 3.06 12.48 -8.13
CA LYS A 16 3.76 12.14 -9.37
C LYS A 16 4.06 10.64 -9.42
N ASP A 17 4.06 10.09 -10.63
CA ASP A 17 4.54 8.73 -10.86
C ASP A 17 6.01 8.57 -10.45
N GLY A 18 6.36 7.38 -9.95
CA GLY A 18 7.72 7.05 -9.54
C GLY A 18 7.77 5.97 -8.47
N THR A 19 8.97 5.76 -7.91
CA THR A 19 9.18 4.80 -6.84
C THR A 19 8.99 5.45 -5.48
N TYR A 20 8.20 4.80 -4.63
CA TYR A 20 7.90 5.18 -3.26
C TYR A 20 8.18 4.00 -2.34
N PHE A 21 8.61 4.26 -1.11
CA PHE A 21 8.56 3.22 -0.07
C PHE A 21 7.10 3.04 0.34
N LEU A 22 6.61 1.81 0.24
CA LEU A 22 5.26 1.43 0.64
C LEU A 22 5.31 0.78 2.02
N ASN A 23 4.63 1.38 2.99
CA ASN A 23 4.32 0.75 4.26
C ASN A 23 2.87 0.24 4.21
N ILE A 24 2.69 -1.07 4.28
CA ILE A 24 1.39 -1.72 4.32
C ILE A 24 1.14 -2.17 5.76
N MET A 25 0.22 -1.50 6.45
CA MET A 25 -0.28 -1.97 7.75
C MET A 25 -1.52 -2.81 7.52
N VAL A 26 -1.49 -4.08 7.91
CA VAL A 26 -2.60 -5.04 7.76
C VAL A 26 -3.23 -5.28 9.13
N ALA A 27 -4.56 -5.34 9.22
CA ALA A 27 -5.23 -5.68 10.47
C ALA A 27 -4.95 -7.14 10.86
N ALA A 28 -4.67 -7.38 12.15
CA ALA A 28 -4.41 -8.72 12.69
C ALA A 28 -5.70 -9.52 12.90
N ILE A 29 -6.40 -9.79 11.81
CA ILE A 29 -7.65 -10.55 11.75
C ILE A 29 -7.47 -11.65 10.71
N GLU A 30 -7.90 -12.87 11.05
CA GLU A 30 -7.93 -13.98 10.09
C GLU A 30 -9.22 -13.90 9.27
N ASN A 31 -9.07 -13.65 7.98
CA ASN A 31 -10.16 -13.62 7.01
C ASN A 31 -9.61 -13.91 5.60
N ASP A 32 -10.49 -13.91 4.61
CA ASP A 32 -10.15 -14.06 3.19
C ASP A 32 -9.39 -12.84 2.64
N ALA A 33 -9.70 -11.63 3.14
CA ALA A 33 -8.97 -10.39 2.83
C ALA A 33 -8.98 -9.40 3.99
N SER A 34 -7.80 -8.96 4.46
CA SER A 34 -7.69 -8.04 5.61
C SER A 34 -7.59 -6.59 5.14
N PRO A 35 -8.33 -5.65 5.76
CA PRO A 35 -8.18 -4.22 5.44
C PRO A 35 -6.76 -3.76 5.74
N SER A 36 -6.26 -2.85 4.91
CA SER A 36 -4.93 -2.27 5.08
C SER A 36 -4.95 -0.75 5.06
N LYS A 37 -3.93 -0.14 5.66
CA LYS A 37 -3.69 1.29 5.63
C LYS A 37 -2.34 1.54 4.93
N PRO A 38 -2.31 1.65 3.59
CA PRO A 38 -1.09 1.91 2.84
C PRO A 38 -0.60 3.34 3.07
N ILE A 39 0.70 3.51 3.30
CA ILE A 39 1.37 4.82 3.37
C ILE A 39 2.52 4.82 2.36
N LEU A 40 2.52 5.81 1.46
CA LEU A 40 3.59 6.04 0.50
C LEU A 40 4.57 7.10 1.02
N TYR A 41 5.84 6.75 1.12
CA TYR A 41 6.93 7.70 1.43
C TYR A 41 7.75 7.98 0.18
N LYS A 42 7.92 9.27 -0.12
CA LYS A 42 8.76 9.69 -1.24
C LYS A 42 10.22 9.34 -0.94
N ILE A 43 10.90 8.77 -1.92
CA ILE A 43 12.34 8.51 -1.83
C ILE A 43 13.08 9.82 -2.10
N SER A 44 13.92 10.24 -1.16
CA SER A 44 14.88 11.34 -1.35
C SER A 44 16.19 10.78 -1.86
N LYS A 45 16.81 11.47 -2.82
CA LYS A 45 18.16 11.17 -3.30
C LYS A 45 19.17 12.03 -2.57
#